data_AF-A0A0A9GAP2-F1
#
_entry.id   AF-A0A0A9GAP2-F1
#
_cell.length_a   1.000
_cell.length_b   1.000
_cell.length_c   1.000
_cell.angle_alpha   90.00
_cell.angle_beta   90.00
_cell.angle_gamma   90.00
#
_symmetry.space_group_name_H-M   'P 1'
#
loop_
_entity.id
_entity.type
_entity.pdbx_description
1 polymer ?
#
loop_
_entity_poly.entity_id
_entity_poly.type
_entity_poly.pdbx_seq_one_letter_code
_entity_poly.pdbx_strand_id
1 'polypeptide(L)'
;MGAFRIALESIFNQVNDNPLKYTSYGKPNPFVFKNAAKILEKLVMSMYPNSQASKEVKESQFSTIYMVGDNPKVDINGALKAGHPWSSVLTRTGVFRGKDNDPQFPADLVVDTVEDAINCIFEKECIR
;
A
#
# COMPACT_ATOMS: atom_id res chain seq x y z
N MET A 1 -15.89 -0.78 2.42
CA MET A 1 -16.27 -1.46 1.15
C MET A 1 -16.33 -2.98 1.24
N GLY A 2 -15.41 -3.66 1.96
CA GLY A 2 -15.44 -5.13 2.06
C GLY A 2 -16.77 -5.70 2.59
N ALA A 3 -17.27 -5.18 3.73
CA ALA A 3 -18.52 -5.63 4.33
C ALA A 3 -19.74 -5.43 3.40
N PHE A 4 -19.86 -4.27 2.76
CA PHE A 4 -20.95 -4.00 1.82
C PHE A 4 -20.91 -4.94 0.62
N ARG A 5 -19.74 -5.15 0.00
CA ARG A 5 -19.57 -6.11 -1.09
C ARG A 5 -20.00 -7.51 -0.69
N ILE A 6 -19.55 -7.99 0.47
CA ILE A 6 -19.88 -9.33 0.97
C ILE A 6 -21.39 -9.46 1.22
N ALA A 7 -22.02 -8.45 1.83
CA ALA A 7 -23.45 -8.43 2.04
C ALA A 7 -24.23 -8.45 0.71
N LEU A 8 -23.84 -7.61 -0.24
CA LEU A 8 -24.45 -7.56 -1.57
C LEU A 8 -24.30 -8.89 -2.33
N GLU A 9 -23.09 -9.45 -2.34
CA GLU A 9 -22.79 -10.73 -2.97
C GLU A 9 -23.58 -11.88 -2.32
N SER A 10 -23.71 -11.88 -0.99
CA SER A 10 -24.49 -12.88 -0.26
C SER A 10 -25.98 -12.83 -0.62
N ILE A 11 -26.57 -11.63 -0.63
CA ILE A 11 -27.99 -11.44 -0.98
C ILE A 11 -28.22 -11.80 -2.44
N PHE A 12 -27.36 -11.32 -3.35
CA PHE A 12 -27.50 -11.59 -4.79
C PHE A 12 -27.42 -13.08 -5.11
N ASN A 13 -26.45 -13.79 -4.53
CA ASN A 13 -26.25 -15.22 -4.78
C ASN A 13 -27.36 -16.09 -4.16
N GLN A 14 -28.08 -15.59 -3.16
CA GLN A 14 -29.21 -16.30 -2.57
C GLN A 14 -30.47 -16.24 -3.44
N VAL A 15 -30.65 -15.15 -4.20
CA VAL A 15 -31.88 -14.91 -4.99
C VAL A 15 -31.73 -15.17 -6.49
N ASN A 16 -30.52 -15.46 -6.96
CA ASN A 16 -30.24 -15.74 -8.37
C ASN A 16 -29.49 -17.07 -8.52
N ASP A 17 -29.76 -17.80 -9.61
CA ASP A 17 -29.07 -19.06 -9.93
C ASP A 17 -27.61 -18.86 -10.34
N ASN A 18 -27.27 -17.66 -10.83
CA ASN A 18 -25.92 -17.31 -11.24
C ASN A 18 -25.26 -16.41 -10.18
N PRO A 19 -23.98 -16.65 -9.83
CA PRO A 19 -23.28 -15.82 -8.86
C PRO A 19 -23.04 -14.40 -9.39
N LEU A 20 -22.96 -13.45 -8.46
CA LEU A 20 -22.65 -12.05 -8.76
C LEU A 20 -21.28 -11.95 -9.43
N LYS A 21 -21.27 -11.49 -10.68
CA LYS A 21 -20.04 -11.12 -11.39
C LYS A 21 -19.76 -9.65 -11.16
N TYR A 22 -18.59 -9.33 -10.61
CA TYR A 22 -18.18 -7.96 -10.39
C TYR A 22 -16.66 -7.80 -10.51
N THR A 23 -16.25 -6.55 -10.71
CA THR A 23 -14.85 -6.14 -10.65
C THR A 23 -14.67 -5.22 -9.46
N SER A 24 -13.66 -5.49 -8.64
CA SER A 24 -13.32 -4.67 -7.48
C SER A 24 -11.96 -4.02 -7.68
N TYR A 25 -11.90 -2.70 -7.47
CA TYR A 25 -10.67 -1.94 -7.42
C TYR A 25 -10.34 -1.57 -5.98
N GLY A 26 -9.05 -1.46 -5.67
CA GLY A 26 -8.55 -1.13 -4.34
C GLY A 26 -7.47 -2.10 -3.87
N LYS A 27 -6.80 -1.73 -2.78
CA LYS A 27 -5.88 -2.60 -2.06
C LYS A 27 -6.61 -3.87 -1.61
N PRO A 28 -5.96 -5.05 -1.59
CA PRO A 28 -4.54 -5.31 -1.80
C PRO A 28 -4.16 -5.63 -3.26
N ASN A 29 -4.93 -5.18 -4.27
CA ASN A 29 -4.60 -5.46 -5.66
C ASN A 29 -3.33 -4.69 -6.09
N PRO A 30 -2.26 -5.36 -6.56
CA PRO A 30 -0.99 -4.72 -6.91
C PRO A 30 -1.12 -3.72 -8.07
N PHE A 31 -2.16 -3.84 -8.91
CA PHE A 31 -2.46 -2.85 -9.94
C PHE A 31 -2.64 -1.44 -9.37
N VAL A 32 -3.26 -1.32 -8.20
CA VAL A 32 -3.48 -0.01 -7.53
C VAL A 32 -2.16 0.59 -7.06
N PHE A 33 -1.24 -0.23 -6.54
CA PHE A 33 0.10 0.21 -6.14
C PHE A 33 0.93 0.65 -7.35
N LYS A 34 0.91 -0.13 -8.45
CA LYS A 34 1.58 0.27 -9.69
C LYS A 34 1.05 1.59 -10.25
N ASN A 35 -0.26 1.80 -10.17
CA ASN A 35 -0.86 3.06 -10.59
C ASN A 35 -0.48 4.22 -9.66
N ALA A 36 -0.46 3.99 -8.34
CA ALA A 36 -0.05 4.98 -7.35
C ALA A 36 1.42 5.40 -7.56
N ALA A 37 2.33 4.44 -7.78
CA ALA A 37 3.73 4.74 -8.08
C ALA A 37 3.88 5.65 -9.31
N LYS A 38 3.16 5.35 -10.41
CA LYS A 38 3.15 6.21 -11.61
C LYS A 38 2.61 7.62 -11.36
N ILE A 39 1.62 7.76 -10.47
CA ILE A 39 1.09 9.08 -10.09
C ILE A 39 2.14 9.84 -9.28
N LEU A 40 2.85 9.18 -8.36
CA LEU A 40 3.95 9.76 -7.61
C LEU A 40 5.08 10.23 -8.53
N GLU A 41 5.47 9.42 -9.52
CA GLU A 41 6.50 9.78 -10.51
C GLU A 41 6.10 11.07 -11.25
N LYS A 42 4.86 11.13 -11.75
CA LYS A 42 4.35 12.34 -12.43
C LYS A 42 4.33 13.57 -11.51
N LEU A 43 4.00 13.39 -10.23
CA LEU A 43 3.96 14.47 -9.25
C LEU A 43 5.37 15.00 -8.93
N VAL A 44 6.35 14.11 -8.79
CA VAL A 44 7.75 14.53 -8.59
C VAL A 44 8.28 15.26 -9.80
N MET A 45 8.02 14.75 -11.01
CA MET A 45 8.39 15.41 -12.26
C MET A 45 7.80 16.82 -12.40
N SER A 46 6.56 17.04 -11.91
CA SER A 46 5.94 18.38 -11.96
C SER A 46 6.46 19.33 -10.88
N MET A 47 6.80 18.82 -9.69
CA MET A 47 7.38 19.63 -8.62
C MET A 47 8.85 20.00 -8.86
N TYR A 48 9.60 19.14 -9.55
CA TYR A 48 11.04 19.32 -9.79
C TYR A 48 11.39 19.15 -11.28
N PRO A 49 11.00 20.08 -12.17
CA PRO A 49 11.13 19.93 -13.63
C PRO A 49 12.58 19.74 -14.12
N ASN A 50 13.56 20.24 -13.36
CA ASN A 50 14.98 20.16 -13.68
C ASN A 50 15.67 18.91 -13.12
N SER A 51 14.97 18.10 -12.32
CA SER A 51 15.48 16.82 -11.83
C SER A 51 15.24 15.74 -12.88
N GLN A 52 15.90 15.85 -14.03
CA GLN A 52 15.90 14.75 -14.98
C GLN A 52 16.77 13.62 -14.43
N ALA A 53 16.13 12.50 -14.09
CA ALA A 53 16.81 11.23 -13.94
C ALA A 53 17.58 10.96 -15.25
N SER A 54 18.90 10.77 -15.13
CA SER A 54 19.75 10.30 -16.22
C SER A 54 19.09 9.11 -16.91
N LYS A 55 19.07 9.11 -18.25
CA LYS A 55 18.38 8.16 -19.15
C LYS A 55 18.78 6.67 -19.01
N GLU A 56 19.53 6.32 -17.98
CA GLU A 56 20.02 4.97 -17.71
C GLU A 56 19.58 4.54 -16.32
N VAL A 57 18.33 4.12 -16.16
CA VAL A 57 17.87 2.89 -15.47
C VAL A 57 16.36 2.81 -15.71
N LYS A 58 15.87 1.65 -16.18
CA LYS A 58 14.48 1.38 -16.59
C LYS A 58 13.55 0.99 -15.43
N GLU A 59 13.98 1.19 -14.19
CA GLU A 59 13.25 0.85 -12.97
C GLU A 59 12.91 2.14 -12.21
N SER A 60 11.85 2.11 -11.38
CA SER A 60 11.13 3.26 -10.82
C SER A 60 12.03 4.44 -10.40
N GLN A 61 11.55 5.68 -10.59
CA GLN A 61 12.27 6.89 -10.17
C GLN A 61 12.54 6.94 -8.65
N PHE A 62 11.83 6.14 -7.87
CA PHE A 62 12.00 6.01 -6.44
C PHE A 62 12.86 4.79 -6.10
N SER A 63 13.84 4.97 -5.23
CA SER A 63 14.57 3.86 -4.59
C SER A 63 13.66 3.07 -3.65
N THR A 64 12.80 3.77 -2.91
CA THR A 64 11.84 3.19 -1.96
C THR A 64 10.56 4.02 -1.94
N ILE A 65 9.40 3.35 -1.88
CA ILE A 65 8.09 3.97 -1.61
C ILE A 65 7.51 3.33 -0.35
N TYR A 66 7.25 4.13 0.68
CA TYR A 66 6.73 3.63 1.95
C TYR A 66 5.20 3.59 1.95
N MET A 67 4.62 2.38 1.99
CA MET A 67 3.20 2.16 2.26
C MET A 67 2.98 2.15 3.77
N VAL A 68 2.53 3.28 4.32
CA VAL A 68 2.13 3.41 5.72
C VAL A 68 0.64 3.10 5.86
N GLY A 69 0.27 2.12 6.69
CA GLY A 69 -1.12 1.71 6.88
C GLY A 69 -1.36 0.88 8.13
N ASP A 70 -2.62 0.70 8.49
CA ASP A 70 -3.06 0.05 9.75
C ASP A 70 -3.68 -1.33 9.52
N ASN A 71 -3.85 -1.77 8.26
CA ASN A 71 -4.53 -3.02 7.94
C ASN A 71 -3.60 -4.05 7.27
N PRO A 72 -3.16 -5.11 7.98
CA PRO A 72 -2.22 -6.10 7.45
C PRO A 72 -2.71 -6.78 6.16
N LYS A 73 -3.98 -7.17 6.12
CA LYS A 73 -4.57 -7.90 4.99
C LYS A 73 -4.72 -7.05 3.73
N VAL A 74 -4.78 -5.73 3.88
CA VAL A 74 -5.09 -4.76 2.81
C VAL A 74 -3.86 -3.94 2.44
N ASP A 75 -3.28 -3.23 3.39
CA ASP A 75 -2.17 -2.30 3.18
C ASP A 75 -0.86 -3.04 3.00
N ILE A 76 -0.50 -3.84 4.01
CA ILE A 76 0.79 -4.53 4.08
C ILE A 76 0.86 -5.62 3.01
N ASN A 77 -0.16 -6.48 2.94
CA ASN A 77 -0.29 -7.47 1.87
C ASN A 77 -0.31 -6.84 0.47
N GLY A 78 -0.86 -5.63 0.34
CA GLY A 78 -0.86 -4.89 -0.92
C GLY A 78 0.54 -4.47 -1.34
N ALA A 79 1.32 -3.90 -0.41
CA ALA A 79 2.71 -3.53 -0.64
C ALA A 79 3.60 -4.76 -0.91
N LEU A 80 3.45 -5.83 -0.13
CA LEU A 80 4.17 -7.10 -0.33
C LEU A 80 3.91 -7.68 -1.73
N LYS A 81 2.65 -7.67 -2.19
CA LYS A 81 2.29 -8.13 -3.55
C LYS A 81 2.79 -7.22 -4.65
N ALA A 82 2.88 -5.91 -4.39
CA ALA A 82 3.41 -4.96 -5.34
C ALA A 82 4.93 -5.12 -5.51
N GLY A 83 5.63 -5.53 -4.46
CA GLY A 83 7.08 -5.72 -4.45
C GLY A 83 7.83 -4.39 -4.60
N HIS A 84 9.13 -4.47 -4.90
CA HIS A 84 9.99 -3.30 -5.10
C HIS A 84 9.36 -2.31 -6.12
N PRO A 85 9.36 -0.98 -5.85
CA PRO A 85 10.05 -0.28 -4.75
C PRO A 85 9.27 -0.14 -3.43
N TRP A 86 8.17 -0.87 -3.25
CA TRP A 86 7.34 -0.70 -2.06
C TRP A 86 7.96 -1.33 -0.81
N SER A 87 8.03 -0.57 0.27
CA SER A 87 8.30 -1.04 1.63
C SER A 87 7.10 -0.71 2.53
N SER A 88 6.78 -1.58 3.47
CA SER A 88 5.56 -1.54 4.25
C SER A 88 5.81 -1.12 5.70
N VAL A 89 5.02 -0.17 6.19
CA VAL A 89 5.04 0.29 7.59
C VAL A 89 3.65 0.10 8.18
N LEU A 90 3.56 -0.75 9.20
CA LEU A 90 2.32 -1.07 9.89
C LEU A 90 2.17 -0.22 11.16
N THR A 91 1.13 0.61 11.20
CA THR A 91 0.80 1.43 12.37
C THR A 91 -0.21 0.74 13.28
N ARG A 92 -0.23 1.11 14.57
CA ARG A 92 -1.15 0.54 15.58
C ARG A 92 -2.34 1.44 15.93
N THR A 93 -2.53 2.52 15.17
CA THR A 93 -3.60 3.50 15.43
C THR A 93 -4.99 3.09 14.93
N GLY A 94 -5.11 1.92 14.29
CA GLY A 94 -6.33 1.55 13.54
C GLY A 94 -6.78 0.11 13.71
N VAL A 95 -7.01 -0.58 12.59
CA VAL A 95 -7.49 -1.97 12.50
C VAL A 95 -6.54 -2.92 13.23
N PHE A 96 -5.24 -2.76 13.00
CA PHE A 96 -4.23 -3.52 13.71
C PHE A 96 -3.94 -2.93 15.08
N ARG A 97 -3.94 -3.80 16.09
CA ARG A 97 -3.63 -3.47 17.50
C ARG A 97 -2.76 -4.55 18.16
N GLY A 98 -2.10 -5.38 17.35
CA GLY A 98 -1.17 -6.39 17.87
C GLY A 98 -0.01 -5.73 18.62
N LYS A 99 0.74 -6.50 19.40
CA LYS A 99 2.00 -6.03 20.02
C LYS A 99 3.20 -6.28 19.11
N ASP A 100 3.23 -7.44 18.49
CA ASP A 100 4.28 -7.82 17.54
C ASP A 100 3.86 -7.45 16.12
N ASN A 101 4.56 -7.99 15.12
CA ASN A 101 4.17 -7.89 13.72
C ASN A 101 2.99 -8.83 13.42
N ASP A 102 2.24 -8.57 12.35
CA ASP A 102 1.17 -9.48 11.94
C ASP A 102 1.78 -10.82 11.48
N PRO A 103 1.33 -11.97 12.02
CA PRO A 103 1.95 -13.26 11.73
C PRO A 103 1.67 -13.76 10.31
N GLN A 104 0.61 -13.26 9.65
CA GLN A 104 0.22 -13.68 8.31
C GLN A 104 0.72 -12.72 7.24
N PHE A 105 0.75 -11.42 7.54
CA PHE A 105 1.18 -10.35 6.64
C PHE A 105 2.20 -9.45 7.35
N PRO A 106 3.43 -9.95 7.60
CA PRO A 106 4.44 -9.19 8.31
C PRO A 106 4.89 -7.97 7.51
N ALA A 107 4.89 -6.80 8.15
CA ALA A 107 5.41 -5.56 7.58
C ALA A 107 6.93 -5.43 7.75
N ASP A 108 7.57 -4.57 6.96
CA ASP A 108 9.02 -4.30 7.09
C ASP A 108 9.33 -3.51 8.38
N LEU A 109 8.40 -2.66 8.79
CA LEU A 109 8.46 -1.89 10.03
C LEU A 109 7.09 -1.88 10.71
N VAL A 110 7.08 -1.97 12.04
CA VAL A 110 5.86 -1.83 12.84
C VAL A 110 6.08 -0.75 13.88
N VAL A 111 5.19 0.23 13.91
CA VAL A 111 5.31 1.43 14.75
C VAL A 111 3.96 1.79 15.38
N ASP A 112 3.98 2.58 16.43
CA ASP A 112 2.74 2.92 17.14
C ASP A 112 1.92 3.94 16.36
N THR A 113 2.55 4.97 15.80
CA THR A 113 1.88 6.07 15.09
C THR A 113 2.45 6.37 13.71
N VAL A 114 1.76 7.24 12.96
CA VAL A 114 2.28 7.77 11.68
C VAL A 114 3.47 8.70 11.90
N GLU A 115 3.53 9.41 13.03
CA GLU A 115 4.68 10.24 13.38
C GLU A 115 5.93 9.39 13.59
N ASP A 116 5.80 8.28 14.32
CA ASP A 116 6.88 7.31 14.49
C ASP A 116 7.33 6.72 13.16
N ALA A 117 6.38 6.43 12.25
CA ALA A 117 6.70 5.98 10.90
C ALA A 117 7.60 6.98 10.16
N ILE A 118 7.25 8.26 10.20
CA ILE A 118 8.02 9.33 9.53
C ILE A 118 9.42 9.44 10.15
N ASN A 119 9.51 9.47 11.48
CA ASN A 119 10.79 9.58 12.19
C ASN A 119 11.72 8.40 11.85
N CYS A 120 11.21 7.16 11.90
CA CYS A 120 11.98 5.97 11.52
C CYS A 120 12.42 5.99 10.05
N ILE A 121 11.56 6.48 9.14
CA ILE A 121 11.91 6.60 7.71
C ILE A 121 13.04 7.63 7.52
N PHE A 122 12.95 8.79 8.16
CA PHE A 122 14.00 9.82 8.08
C PHE A 122 15.34 9.31 8.61
N GLU A 123 15.33 8.65 9.77
CA GLU A 123 16.54 8.01 10.32
C GLU A 123 17.12 6.96 9.37
N LYS A 124 16.27 6.11 8.78
CA LYS A 124 16.69 5.04 7.85
C LYS A 124 17.27 5.59 6.54
N GLU A 125 16.70 6.68 6.01
CA GLU A 125 17.14 7.30 4.76
C GLU A 125 18.26 8.35 4.98
N CYS A 126 18.78 8.47 6.21
CA CYS A 126 19.80 9.47 6.60
C CYS A 126 19.40 10.93 6.34
N ILE A 127 18.10 11.22 6.37
CA ILE A 127 17.55 12.58 6.20
C ILE A 127 17.39 13.20 7.59
N ARG A 128 18.11 14.29 7.87
CA ARG A 128 17.99 15.07 9.12
C ARG A 128 17.37 16.43 8.86
#